data_AF-A0A4Y2VI46-F1
#
_entry.id   AF-A0A4Y2VI46-F1
#
_cell.length_a   1.000
_cell.length_b   1.000
_cell.length_c   1.000
_cell.angle_alpha   90.00
_cell.angle_beta   90.00
_cell.angle_gamma   90.00
#
_symmetry.space_group_name_H-M   'P 1'
#
loop_
_entity.id
_entity.type
_entity.pdbx_description
1 polymer ?
#
loop_
_entity_poly.entity_id
_entity_poly.type
_entity_poly.pdbx_seq_one_letter_code
_entity_poly.pdbx_strand_id
1 'polypeptide(L)'
;MSSLAKDETRQGKHYTLTKVPKPYIKSLLRKSMLEEWQTSWNNGDIGRKIYNIMPSVSLRPTNCIREDVIYLSQHGLFPAYLKRFHFPDSGFCSCGGIGTALHYATECILTASSHMRKPAPNFEKEWMKRVANSQ
;
A
#
# COMPACT_ATOMS: atom_id res chain seq x y z
N MET A 1 -9.96 72.60 6.64
CA MET A 1 -10.56 71.29 6.98
C MET A 1 -9.45 70.24 7.05
N SER A 2 -8.70 70.17 8.16
CA SER A 2 -7.57 69.24 8.27
C SER A 2 -7.45 68.75 9.71
N SER A 3 -8.47 68.03 10.14
CA SER A 3 -8.48 67.35 11.43
C SER A 3 -9.29 66.06 11.29
N LEU A 4 -8.74 65.08 10.58
CA LEU A 4 -9.25 63.70 10.51
C LEU A 4 -8.20 62.75 9.87
N ALA A 5 -6.96 62.81 10.38
CA ALA A 5 -5.89 61.86 10.00
C ALA A 5 -5.05 61.41 11.22
N LYS A 6 -5.66 61.37 12.42
CA LYS A 6 -5.00 60.99 13.67
C LYS A 6 -5.97 60.30 14.63
N ASP A 7 -6.58 59.20 14.21
CA ASP A 7 -6.91 58.12 15.16
C ASP A 7 -7.37 56.89 14.40
N GLU A 8 -6.45 55.96 14.11
CA GLU A 8 -6.76 54.53 13.94
C GLU A 8 -5.47 53.74 13.75
N THR A 9 -4.60 53.71 14.77
CA THR A 9 -3.54 52.69 14.83
C THR A 9 -3.22 52.32 16.28
N ARG A 10 -4.26 51.94 17.03
CA ARG A 10 -4.13 51.28 18.35
C ARG A 10 -4.89 49.96 18.45
N GLN A 11 -5.09 49.27 17.34
CA GLN A 11 -5.45 47.85 17.33
C GLN A 11 -4.43 47.06 16.54
N GLY A 12 -3.20 47.06 17.04
CA GLY A 12 -2.34 45.89 16.84
C GLY A 12 -3.02 44.73 17.55
N LYS A 13 -3.90 44.01 16.86
CA LYS A 13 -4.31 42.68 17.30
C LYS A 13 -3.02 41.89 17.40
N HIS A 14 -2.53 41.73 18.62
CA HIS A 14 -1.50 40.78 18.96
C HIS A 14 -2.08 39.43 18.55
N TYR A 15 -1.77 38.98 17.34
CA TYR A 15 -1.96 37.59 16.98
C TYR A 15 -1.08 36.82 17.95
N THR A 16 -1.67 36.32 19.02
CA THR A 16 -1.03 35.35 19.89
C THR A 16 -0.69 34.18 18.99
N LEU A 17 0.58 34.11 18.61
CA LEU A 17 1.15 32.94 17.97
C LEU A 17 1.05 31.83 19.03
N THR A 18 -0.08 31.13 19.03
CA THR A 18 -0.28 29.93 19.85
C THR A 18 0.83 28.98 19.43
N LYS A 19 1.88 28.88 20.26
CA LYS A 19 3.03 28.02 20.03
C LYS A 19 2.59 26.58 20.26
N VAL A 20 1.78 26.06 19.34
CA VAL A 20 1.41 24.66 19.34
C VAL A 20 2.69 23.85 19.09
N PRO A 21 3.03 22.89 19.97
CA PRO A 21 4.23 22.10 19.79
C PRO A 21 4.20 21.37 18.44
N LYS A 22 5.28 21.46 17.66
CA LYS A 22 5.42 20.72 16.39
C LYS A 22 5.09 19.23 16.51
N PRO A 23 5.47 18.51 17.59
CA PRO A 23 5.07 17.11 17.76
C PRO A 23 3.55 16.90 17.77
N TYR A 24 2.81 17.82 18.38
CA TYR A 24 1.34 17.77 18.46
C TYR A 24 0.68 17.97 17.10
N ILE A 25 1.14 18.97 16.32
CA ILE A 25 0.67 19.16 14.93
C ILE A 25 0.98 17.91 14.11
N LYS A 26 2.19 17.36 14.24
CA LYS A 26 2.59 16.15 13.51
C LYS A 26 1.75 14.94 13.88
N SER A 27 1.37 14.77 15.15
CA SER A 27 0.48 13.67 15.57
C SER A 27 -0.92 13.84 15.03
N LEU A 28 -1.47 15.07 15.02
CA LEU A 28 -2.78 15.35 14.44
C LEU A 28 -2.82 15.02 12.94
N LEU A 29 -1.84 15.53 12.18
CA LEU A 29 -1.76 15.27 10.74
C LEU A 29 -1.63 13.78 10.41
N ARG A 30 -0.80 13.05 11.16
CA ARG A 30 -0.66 11.59 10.97
C ARG A 30 -1.95 10.84 11.27
N LYS A 31 -2.68 11.25 12.31
CA LYS A 31 -3.96 10.63 12.67
C LYS A 31 -4.99 10.85 11.56
N SER A 32 -5.18 12.09 11.13
CA SER A 32 -6.13 12.41 10.04
C SER A 32 -5.77 11.70 8.74
N MET A 33 -4.49 11.72 8.35
CA MET A 33 -4.00 11.00 7.16
C MET A 33 -4.31 9.51 7.22
N LEU A 34 -4.08 8.85 8.37
CA LEU A 34 -4.37 7.43 8.54
C LEU A 34 -5.88 7.12 8.50
N GLU A 35 -6.71 7.98 9.09
CA GLU A 35 -8.18 7.82 9.06
C GLU A 35 -8.72 7.96 7.64
N GLU A 36 -8.26 8.95 6.88
CA GLU A 36 -8.63 9.15 5.47
C GLU A 36 -8.16 7.98 4.60
N TRP A 37 -6.90 7.55 4.77
CA TRP A 37 -6.37 6.38 4.05
C TRP A 37 -7.12 5.11 4.39
N GLN A 38 -7.42 4.85 5.67
CA GLN A 38 -8.19 3.68 6.06
C GLN A 38 -9.60 3.71 5.47
N THR A 39 -10.22 4.89 5.43
CA THR A 39 -11.54 5.08 4.81
C THR A 39 -11.50 4.77 3.32
N SER A 40 -10.50 5.30 2.61
CA SER A 40 -10.29 4.99 1.20
C SER A 40 -10.02 3.49 0.98
N TRP A 41 -9.22 2.87 1.84
CA TRP A 41 -8.90 1.44 1.76
C TRP A 41 -10.11 0.54 1.99
N ASN A 42 -10.99 0.91 2.92
CA ASN A 42 -12.23 0.18 3.20
C ASN A 42 -13.21 0.23 2.01
N ASN A 43 -13.35 1.42 1.40
CA ASN A 43 -14.35 1.70 0.38
C ASN A 43 -13.86 1.46 -1.05
N GLY A 44 -12.54 1.38 -1.26
CA GLY A 44 -11.92 1.16 -2.57
C GLY A 44 -12.15 -0.25 -3.10
N ASP A 45 -12.27 -0.35 -4.42
CA ASP A 45 -12.44 -1.58 -5.22
C ASP A 45 -11.11 -2.08 -5.83
N ILE A 46 -10.11 -1.22 -5.96
CA ILE A 46 -8.76 -1.59 -6.38
C ILE A 46 -8.04 -2.29 -5.22
N GLY A 47 -7.34 -3.40 -5.51
CA GLY A 47 -6.51 -4.07 -4.52
C GLY A 47 -7.29 -4.88 -3.47
N ARG A 48 -8.57 -5.23 -3.69
CA ARG A 48 -9.37 -6.04 -2.73
C ARG A 48 -8.71 -7.36 -2.32
N LYS A 49 -7.90 -7.96 -3.19
CA LYS A 49 -7.11 -9.16 -2.84
C LYS A 49 -6.14 -8.88 -1.68
N ILE A 50 -5.46 -7.74 -1.72
CA ILE A 50 -4.57 -7.29 -0.64
C ILE A 50 -5.38 -6.87 0.60
N TYR A 51 -6.49 -6.14 0.43
CA TYR A 51 -7.36 -5.76 1.55
C TYR A 51 -7.81 -6.96 2.40
N ASN A 52 -8.11 -8.08 1.74
CA ASN A 52 -8.50 -9.34 2.39
C ASN A 52 -7.41 -9.98 3.27
N ILE A 53 -6.16 -9.57 3.10
CA ILE A 53 -4.98 -10.03 3.84
C ILE A 53 -4.55 -8.97 4.86
N MET A 54 -4.48 -7.71 4.42
CA MET A 54 -4.08 -6.55 5.19
C MET A 54 -5.20 -5.50 5.16
N PRO A 55 -6.24 -5.66 5.99
CA PRO A 55 -7.39 -4.77 6.00
C PRO A 55 -7.09 -3.43 6.67
N SER A 56 -6.01 -3.33 7.45
CA SER A 56 -5.62 -2.11 8.15
C SER A 56 -4.43 -1.43 7.49
N VAL A 57 -4.52 -0.11 7.35
CA VAL A 57 -3.41 0.77 6.98
C VAL A 57 -2.57 1.02 8.23
N SER A 58 -1.25 0.88 8.10
CA SER A 58 -0.31 1.10 9.20
C SER A 58 0.95 1.79 8.70
N LEU A 59 1.51 2.67 9.52
CA LEU A 59 2.85 3.24 9.30
C LEU A 59 3.96 2.30 9.79
N ARG A 60 3.61 1.28 10.57
CA ARG A 60 4.57 0.25 10.98
C ARG A 60 4.78 -0.68 9.78
N PRO A 61 6.03 -0.88 9.35
CA PRO A 61 6.31 -1.91 8.37
C PRO A 61 5.75 -3.24 8.87
N THR A 62 4.88 -3.86 8.08
CA THR A 62 4.57 -5.28 8.29
C THR A 62 5.84 -6.06 7.94
N ASN A 63 6.14 -7.13 8.67
CA ASN A 63 7.30 -8.00 8.40
C ASN A 63 7.19 -8.78 7.06
N CYS A 64 6.38 -8.31 6.10
CA CYS A 64 6.31 -8.87 4.76
C CYS A 64 7.65 -8.62 4.07
N ILE A 65 8.35 -9.69 3.70
CA ILE A 65 9.56 -9.57 2.88
C ILE A 65 9.18 -9.07 1.48
N ARG A 66 10.14 -8.46 0.78
CA ARG A 66 9.91 -7.83 -0.54
C ARG A 66 9.31 -8.83 -1.53
N GLU A 67 9.75 -10.08 -1.45
CA GLU A 67 9.31 -11.21 -2.25
C GLU A 67 7.82 -11.49 -2.04
N ASP A 68 7.33 -11.45 -0.80
CA ASP A 68 5.91 -11.63 -0.46
C ASP A 68 5.06 -10.49 -1.00
N VAL A 69 5.52 -9.24 -0.92
CA VAL A 69 4.77 -8.09 -1.44
C VAL A 69 4.63 -8.17 -2.95
N ILE A 70 5.71 -8.51 -3.66
CA ILE A 70 5.72 -8.72 -5.12
C ILE A 70 4.76 -9.86 -5.48
N TYR A 71 4.82 -10.94 -4.71
CA TYR A 71 3.97 -12.11 -4.90
C TYR A 71 2.48 -11.81 -4.66
N LEU A 72 2.14 -11.24 -3.51
CA LEU A 72 0.77 -10.97 -3.07
C LEU A 72 0.09 -9.94 -3.96
N SER A 73 0.84 -8.93 -4.38
CA SER A 73 0.32 -7.90 -5.29
C SER A 73 0.14 -8.45 -6.70
N GLN A 74 0.83 -9.53 -7.07
CA GLN A 74 0.97 -10.02 -8.45
C GLN A 74 1.60 -8.95 -9.36
N HIS A 75 2.22 -7.91 -8.80
CA HIS A 75 2.94 -6.87 -9.52
C HIS A 75 4.42 -7.26 -9.60
N GLY A 76 5.04 -7.10 -10.77
CA GLY A 76 6.45 -7.41 -10.96
C GLY A 76 6.77 -7.76 -12.40
N LEU A 77 7.99 -8.24 -12.65
CA LEU A 77 8.44 -8.67 -13.98
C LEU A 77 7.88 -10.06 -14.37
N PHE A 78 6.59 -10.28 -14.11
CA PHE A 78 5.90 -11.50 -14.46
C PHE A 78 5.25 -11.34 -15.84
N PRO A 79 5.46 -12.27 -16.80
CA PRO A 79 4.91 -12.13 -18.15
C PRO A 79 3.41 -11.85 -18.18
N ALA A 80 2.63 -12.53 -17.34
CA ALA A 80 1.18 -12.34 -17.26
C ALA A 80 0.78 -10.94 -16.75
N TYR A 81 1.58 -10.35 -15.85
CA TYR A 81 1.38 -8.99 -15.36
C TYR A 81 1.80 -7.95 -16.40
N LEU A 82 2.99 -8.11 -16.97
CA LEU A 82 3.55 -7.19 -17.98
C LEU A 82 2.69 -7.12 -19.26
N LYS A 83 2.01 -8.22 -19.62
CA LYS A 83 1.08 -8.25 -20.76
C LYS A 83 -0.03 -7.20 -20.67
N ARG A 84 -0.43 -6.79 -19.45
CA ARG A 84 -1.45 -5.73 -19.24
C ARG A 84 -1.01 -4.36 -19.76
N PHE A 85 0.30 -4.15 -19.88
CA PHE A 85 0.90 -2.93 -20.41
C PHE A 85 1.43 -3.11 -21.83
N HIS A 86 1.07 -4.22 -22.49
CA HIS A 86 1.49 -4.54 -23.85
C HIS A 86 3.02 -4.64 -24.04
N PHE A 87 3.77 -5.01 -22.99
CA PHE A 87 5.22 -5.21 -23.09
C PHE A 87 5.59 -6.53 -23.78
N PRO A 88 5.24 -7.72 -23.23
CA PRO A 88 5.47 -8.98 -23.93
C PRO A 88 4.27 -9.37 -24.81
N ASP A 89 4.57 -10.01 -25.94
CA ASP A 89 3.55 -10.60 -26.83
C ASP A 89 2.78 -11.75 -26.15
N SER A 90 3.43 -12.44 -25.20
CA SER A 90 2.87 -13.58 -24.49
C SER A 90 2.87 -13.38 -22.97
N GLY A 91 1.82 -13.89 -22.32
CA GLY A 91 1.70 -13.90 -20.86
C GLY A 91 2.26 -15.18 -20.23
N PHE A 92 2.98 -15.98 -21.00
CA PHE A 92 3.44 -17.31 -20.60
C PHE A 92 4.86 -17.27 -20.02
N CYS A 93 5.13 -18.17 -19.10
CA CYS A 93 6.48 -18.51 -18.66
C CYS A 93 7.20 -19.30 -19.75
N SER A 94 8.53 -19.22 -19.79
CA SER A 94 9.36 -20.04 -20.69
C SER A 94 9.20 -21.54 -20.49
N CYS A 95 8.70 -21.99 -19.33
CA CYS A 95 8.36 -23.39 -19.09
C CYS A 95 6.98 -23.80 -19.64
N GLY A 96 6.27 -22.90 -20.34
CA GLY A 96 4.96 -23.16 -20.95
C GLY A 96 3.74 -22.92 -20.05
N GLY A 97 3.94 -22.64 -18.75
CA GLY A 97 2.86 -22.26 -17.82
C GLY A 97 2.43 -20.80 -17.96
N ILE A 98 1.33 -20.39 -17.31
CA ILE A 98 0.95 -18.97 -17.25
C ILE A 98 1.96 -18.25 -16.35
N GLY A 99 2.60 -17.19 -16.85
CA GLY A 99 3.67 -16.47 -16.15
C GLY A 99 3.16 -15.56 -15.03
N THR A 100 2.39 -16.08 -14.07
CA THR A 100 1.94 -15.39 -12.86
C THR A 100 2.91 -15.59 -11.70
N ALA A 101 2.85 -14.72 -10.69
CA ALA A 101 3.63 -14.90 -9.46
C ALA A 101 3.36 -16.28 -8.80
N LEU A 102 2.09 -16.71 -8.72
CA LEU A 102 1.65 -18.01 -8.18
C LEU A 102 2.32 -19.19 -8.89
N HIS A 103 2.38 -19.13 -10.22
CA HIS A 103 3.07 -20.14 -11.01
C HIS A 103 4.55 -20.24 -10.62
N TYR A 104 5.27 -19.12 -10.55
CA TYR A 104 6.68 -19.12 -10.13
C TYR A 104 6.88 -19.57 -8.68
N ALA A 105 5.95 -19.30 -7.78
CA ALA A 105 6.11 -19.68 -6.38
C ALA A 105 5.80 -21.16 -6.09
N THR A 106 5.01 -21.84 -6.93
CA THR A 106 4.44 -23.14 -6.53
C THR A 106 4.50 -24.24 -7.60
N GLU A 107 4.79 -23.89 -8.86
CA GLU A 107 4.63 -24.83 -9.99
C GLU A 107 5.77 -24.77 -11.01
N CYS A 108 6.40 -23.60 -11.20
CA CYS A 108 7.37 -23.41 -12.28
C CYS A 108 8.63 -24.25 -12.05
N ILE A 109 8.97 -25.11 -13.03
CA ILE A 109 10.16 -25.96 -12.93
C ILE A 109 11.46 -25.15 -12.79
N LEU A 110 11.49 -23.92 -13.32
CA LEU A 110 12.65 -23.03 -13.27
C LEU A 110 12.94 -22.49 -11.87
N THR A 111 11.97 -22.54 -10.97
CA THR A 111 12.06 -22.07 -9.58
C THR A 111 11.80 -23.18 -8.57
N ALA A 112 11.87 -24.45 -9.00
CA ALA A 112 11.53 -25.62 -8.20
C ALA A 112 12.26 -25.70 -6.85
N SER A 113 13.53 -25.25 -6.79
CA SER A 113 14.33 -25.22 -5.55
C SER A 113 13.79 -24.27 -4.49
N SER A 114 12.97 -23.31 -4.89
CA SER A 114 12.46 -22.22 -4.04
C SER A 114 10.94 -22.24 -3.97
N HIS A 115 10.30 -23.36 -4.30
CA HIS A 115 8.85 -23.48 -4.24
C HIS A 115 8.34 -23.35 -2.82
N MET A 116 7.35 -22.49 -2.66
CA MET A 116 6.47 -22.50 -1.51
C MET A 116 5.49 -23.68 -1.63
N ARG A 117 5.02 -24.16 -0.48
CA ARG A 117 3.97 -25.20 -0.45
C ARG A 117 2.73 -24.68 -1.17
N LYS A 118 2.31 -25.37 -2.23
CA LYS A 118 1.14 -25.02 -3.03
C LYS A 118 -0.12 -24.93 -2.15
N PRO A 119 -0.91 -23.84 -2.23
CA PRO A 119 -2.20 -23.78 -1.55
C PRO A 119 -3.18 -24.77 -2.19
N ALA A 120 -4.05 -25.35 -1.37
CA ALA A 120 -5.23 -26.02 -1.90
C ALA A 120 -6.14 -24.99 -2.60
N PRO A 121 -6.88 -25.36 -3.67
CA PRO A 121 -7.56 -24.41 -4.56
C PRO A 121 -8.53 -23.44 -3.86
N ASN A 122 -9.09 -23.85 -2.73
CA ASN A 122 -10.02 -23.08 -1.90
C ASN A 122 -9.36 -22.36 -0.71
N PHE A 123 -8.05 -22.49 -0.52
CA PHE A 123 -7.28 -21.94 0.61
C PHE A 123 -6.25 -20.89 0.19
N GLU A 124 -6.35 -20.34 -1.02
CA GLU A 124 -5.42 -19.31 -1.49
C GLU A 124 -5.39 -18.11 -0.54
N LYS A 125 -6.56 -17.69 -0.01
CA LYS A 125 -6.68 -16.58 0.95
C LYS A 125 -5.99 -16.89 2.29
N GLU A 126 -6.24 -18.06 2.86
CA GLU A 126 -5.66 -18.52 4.11
C GLU A 126 -4.15 -18.73 3.98
N TRP A 127 -3.71 -19.23 2.83
CA TRP A 127 -2.29 -19.41 2.52
C TRP A 127 -1.60 -18.06 2.35
N MET A 128 -2.19 -17.11 1.63
CA MET A 128 -1.66 -15.74 1.53
C MET A 128 -1.58 -15.05 2.89
N LYS A 129 -2.60 -15.25 3.76
CA LYS A 129 -2.54 -14.81 5.15
C LYS A 129 -1.42 -15.48 5.92
N ARG A 130 -1.17 -16.78 5.70
CA ARG A 130 -0.02 -17.46 6.33
C ARG A 130 1.28 -16.87 5.84
N VAL A 131 1.50 -16.68 4.53
CA VAL A 131 2.71 -16.03 4.00
C VAL A 131 2.91 -14.64 4.63
N ALA A 132 1.86 -13.82 4.69
CA ALA A 132 1.93 -12.49 5.29
C ALA A 132 2.16 -12.49 6.81
N ASN A 133 1.82 -13.59 7.51
CA ASN A 133 1.95 -13.74 8.95
C ASN A 133 3.01 -14.78 9.36
N SER A 134 3.71 -15.41 8.41
CA SER A 134 4.64 -16.50 8.65
C SER A 134 6.00 -15.92 8.95
N GLN A 135 6.33 -16.04 10.22
CA GLN A 135 7.67 -15.98 10.78
C GLN A 135 8.40 -17.31 10.54
#